data_AF-A0AAN7G9T6-F1
#
_entry.id   AF-A0AAN7G9T6-F1
#
_cell.length_a   1.000
_cell.length_b   1.000
_cell.length_c   1.000
_cell.angle_alpha   90.00
_cell.angle_beta   90.00
_cell.angle_gamma   90.00
#
_symmetry.space_group_name_H-M   'P 1'
#
loop_
_entity.id
_entity.type
_entity.pdbx_description
1 polymer ?
#
loop_
_entity_poly.entity_id
_entity_poly.type
_entity_poly.pdbx_seq_one_letter_code
_entity_poly.pdbx_strand_id
1 'polypeptide(L)'
;TFCNLCVEEIEVGNRRIFTALSAKGWSNLVIKFYDEADLNYDKDQLKSRWDVLKADWRVWEKLKSLDTSLGWDIVKGTVNTSDDWWDMKLKEVPKTSKFRHKGLQNLQQL
;
A
#
# COMPACT_ATOMS: atom_id res chain seq x y z
N THR A 1 11.66 2.58 -5.42
CA THR A 1 10.38 1.82 -5.41
C THR A 1 9.24 2.80 -5.67
N PHE A 2 8.17 2.42 -6.36
CA PHE A 2 7.02 3.28 -6.70
C PHE A 2 6.48 4.07 -5.51
N CYS A 3 6.37 3.45 -4.33
CA CYS A 3 5.90 4.18 -3.14
C CYS A 3 6.83 5.35 -2.77
N ASN A 4 8.15 5.14 -2.83
CA ASN A 4 9.12 6.21 -2.56
C ASN A 4 9.04 7.31 -3.62
N LEU A 5 8.92 6.94 -4.89
CA LEU A 5 8.76 7.89 -5.99
C LEU A 5 7.48 8.73 -5.84
N CYS A 6 6.38 8.12 -5.40
CA CYS A 6 5.15 8.85 -5.07
C CYS A 6 5.35 9.84 -3.92
N VAL A 7 6.09 9.46 -2.88
CA VAL A 7 6.39 10.34 -1.73
C VAL A 7 7.24 11.53 -2.16
N GLU A 8 8.31 11.30 -2.92
CA GLU A 8 9.16 12.37 -3.45
C GLU A 8 8.35 13.42 -4.23
N GLU A 9 7.46 12.98 -5.11
CA GLU A 9 6.63 13.91 -5.90
C GLU A 9 5.66 14.71 -5.01
N ILE A 10 5.15 14.12 -3.92
CA ILE A 10 4.32 14.83 -2.95
C ILE A 10 5.14 15.87 -2.17
N GLU A 11 6.36 15.53 -1.76
CA GLU A 11 7.27 16.40 -1.00
C GLU A 11 7.72 17.61 -1.81
N VAL A 12 7.99 17.45 -3.11
CA VAL A 12 8.31 18.58 -4.02
C VAL A 12 7.08 19.38 -4.45
N GLY A 13 5.90 19.08 -3.89
CA GLY A 13 4.68 19.86 -4.08
C GLY A 13 3.86 19.50 -5.33
N ASN A 14 4.18 18.40 -6.03
CA ASN A 14 3.40 17.91 -7.17
C ASN A 14 2.12 17.16 -6.71
N ARG A 15 1.36 17.79 -5.82
CA ARG A 15 0.13 17.26 -5.21
C ARG A 15 -1.12 18.05 -5.63
N ARG A 16 -2.25 17.34 -5.73
CA ARG A 16 -3.62 17.87 -5.77
C ARG A 16 -4.25 17.78 -4.38
N ILE A 17 -5.49 18.26 -4.25
CA ILE A 17 -6.31 18.13 -3.04
C ILE A 17 -6.39 16.65 -2.63
N PHE A 18 -6.35 16.36 -1.33
CA PHE A 18 -6.47 15.01 -0.76
C PHE A 18 -5.41 14.02 -1.28
N THR A 19 -4.13 14.39 -1.22
CA THR A 19 -2.95 13.50 -1.41
C THR A 19 -2.83 12.80 -2.76
N ALA A 20 -3.58 13.21 -3.78
CA ALA A 20 -3.39 12.73 -5.15
C ALA A 20 -2.21 13.45 -5.84
N LEU A 21 -1.47 12.79 -6.72
CA LEU A 21 -0.45 13.45 -7.55
C LEU A 21 -1.08 14.37 -8.59
N SER A 22 -0.40 15.48 -8.87
CA SER A 22 -0.74 16.40 -9.97
C SER A 22 -0.46 15.75 -11.33
N ALA A 23 -0.93 16.36 -12.43
CA ALA A 23 -0.61 15.85 -13.76
C ALA A 23 0.91 15.77 -14.00
N LYS A 24 1.66 16.77 -13.51
CA LYS A 24 3.12 16.80 -13.54
C LYS A 24 3.73 15.68 -12.68
N GLY A 25 3.21 15.48 -11.47
CA GLY A 25 3.66 14.40 -10.58
C GLY A 25 3.51 13.02 -11.23
N TRP A 26 2.39 12.76 -11.90
CA TRP A 26 2.20 11.51 -12.64
C TRP A 26 3.15 11.34 -13.84
N SER A 27 3.42 12.40 -14.59
CA SER A 27 4.37 12.33 -15.71
C SER A 27 5.79 12.05 -15.22
N ASN A 28 6.21 12.73 -14.14
CA ASN A 28 7.50 12.47 -13.50
C ASN A 28 7.60 11.05 -12.99
N LEU A 29 6.54 10.55 -12.35
CA LEU A 29 6.48 9.20 -11.79
C LEU A 29 6.66 8.13 -12.88
N VAL A 30 6.05 8.28 -14.05
CA VAL A 30 6.23 7.35 -15.17
C VAL A 30 7.69 7.27 -15.61
N ILE A 31 8.35 8.42 -15.77
CA ILE A 31 9.75 8.50 -16.20
C ILE A 31 10.66 7.88 -15.13
N LYS A 32 10.55 8.33 -13.88
CA LYS A 32 11.38 7.81 -12.79
C LYS A 32 11.16 6.32 -12.55
N PHE A 33 9.93 5.83 -12.66
CA PHE A 33 9.63 4.42 -12.48
C PHE A 33 10.26 3.57 -13.58
N TYR A 34 10.23 4.04 -14.84
CA TYR A 34 10.95 3.41 -15.93
C TYR A 34 12.46 3.39 -15.66
N ASP A 35 13.04 4.54 -15.27
CA ASP A 35 14.49 4.65 -15.02
C ASP A 35 14.95 3.76 -13.84
N GLU A 36 14.15 3.61 -12.79
CA GLU A 36 14.50 2.78 -11.62
C GLU A 36 14.25 1.29 -11.83
N ALA A 37 13.14 0.92 -12.48
CA ALA A 37 12.66 -0.46 -12.55
C ALA A 37 12.87 -1.13 -13.91
N ASP A 38 13.25 -0.37 -14.95
CA ASP A 38 13.29 -0.80 -16.35
C ASP A 38 11.94 -1.39 -16.83
N LEU A 39 10.85 -0.82 -16.31
CA LEU A 39 9.50 -1.26 -16.55
C LEU A 39 8.68 -0.15 -17.21
N ASN A 40 8.28 -0.36 -18.47
CA ASN A 40 7.55 0.61 -19.26
C ASN A 40 6.05 0.60 -18.95
N TYR A 41 5.69 1.14 -17.78
CA TYR A 41 4.31 1.29 -17.34
C TYR A 41 3.75 2.63 -17.79
N ASP A 42 2.53 2.62 -18.33
CA ASP A 42 1.82 3.85 -18.59
C ASP A 42 1.23 4.45 -17.30
N LYS A 43 0.79 5.71 -17.43
CA LYS A 43 0.20 6.47 -16.33
C LYS A 43 -1.02 5.79 -15.71
N ASP A 44 -1.86 5.14 -16.50
CA ASP A 44 -3.10 4.54 -16.02
C ASP A 44 -2.84 3.21 -15.29
N GLN A 45 -1.85 2.44 -15.73
CA GLN A 45 -1.33 1.29 -14.99
C GLN A 45 -0.78 1.70 -13.62
N LEU A 46 0.01 2.78 -13.57
CA LEU A 46 0.54 3.32 -12.32
C LEU A 46 -0.55 3.90 -11.40
N LYS A 47 -1.58 4.55 -11.95
CA LYS A 47 -2.75 4.96 -11.16
C LYS A 47 -3.51 3.77 -10.60
N SER A 48 -3.77 2.75 -11.41
CA SER A 48 -4.46 1.54 -10.97
C SER A 48 -3.72 0.90 -9.79
N ARG A 49 -2.39 0.84 -9.90
CA ARG A 49 -1.51 0.38 -8.82
C ARG A 49 -1.64 1.23 -7.56
N TRP A 50 -1.64 2.56 -7.68
CA TRP A 50 -1.87 3.48 -6.57
C TRP A 50 -3.25 3.30 -5.91
N ASP A 51 -4.29 3.05 -6.70
CA ASP A 51 -5.64 2.82 -6.19
C ASP A 51 -5.74 1.51 -5.41
N VAL A 52 -5.13 0.44 -5.92
CA VAL A 52 -4.99 -0.83 -5.18
C VAL A 52 -4.23 -0.61 -3.87
N LEU A 53 -3.12 0.13 -3.91
CA LEU A 53 -2.34 0.45 -2.72
C LEU A 53 -3.14 1.19 -1.66
N LYS A 54 -3.89 2.22 -2.04
CA LYS A 54 -4.77 2.95 -1.11
C LYS A 54 -5.86 2.05 -0.54
N ALA A 55 -6.45 1.17 -1.36
CA ALA A 55 -7.46 0.23 -0.90
C ALA A 55 -6.87 -0.73 0.15
N ASP A 56 -5.66 -1.22 -0.10
CA ASP A 56 -4.96 -2.15 0.78
C ASP A 56 -4.52 -1.47 2.08
N TRP A 57 -4.02 -0.24 1.99
CA TRP A 57 -3.73 0.59 3.16
C TRP A 57 -4.96 0.82 4.03
N ARG A 58 -6.13 1.11 3.45
CA ARG A 58 -7.37 1.29 4.22
C ARG A 58 -7.82 0.03 4.94
N VAL A 59 -7.70 -1.12 4.28
CA VAL A 59 -8.02 -2.41 4.91
C VAL A 59 -7.02 -2.69 6.05
N TRP A 60 -5.75 -2.37 5.84
CA TRP A 60 -4.70 -2.53 6.84
C TRP A 60 -4.85 -1.59 8.05
N GLU A 61 -5.17 -0.32 7.81
CA GLU A 61 -5.43 0.67 8.86
C GLU A 61 -6.65 0.25 9.68
N LYS A 62 -7.72 -0.23 9.04
CA LYS A 62 -8.88 -0.81 9.73
C LYS A 62 -8.48 -2.03 10.57
N LEU A 63 -7.61 -2.90 10.06
CA LEU A 63 -7.11 -4.05 10.80
C LEU A 63 -6.33 -3.61 12.05
N LYS A 64 -5.45 -2.60 11.92
CA LYS A 64 -4.68 -2.03 13.05
C LYS A 64 -5.56 -1.30 14.06
N SER A 65 -6.59 -0.58 13.63
CA SER A 65 -7.45 0.20 14.52
C SER A 65 -8.41 -0.66 15.34
N LEU A 66 -8.69 -1.88 14.89
CA LEU A 66 -9.68 -2.76 15.51
C LEU A 66 -9.16 -3.49 16.75
N ASP A 67 -7.84 -3.58 16.96
CA ASP A 67 -7.29 -4.22 18.16
C ASP A 67 -5.89 -3.66 18.50
N THR A 68 -5.87 -2.57 19.26
CA THR A 68 -4.66 -1.92 19.79
C THR A 68 -3.91 -2.79 20.83
N SER A 69 -4.50 -3.90 21.27
CA SER A 69 -3.99 -4.82 22.30
C SER A 69 -3.26 -6.05 21.75
N LEU A 70 -3.26 -6.27 20.43
CA LEU A 70 -2.64 -7.46 19.84
C LEU A 70 -1.17 -7.23 19.50
N GLY A 71 -0.36 -8.26 19.76
CA GLY A 71 1.07 -8.26 19.47
C GLY A 71 1.35 -8.16 17.97
N TRP A 72 2.41 -7.44 17.61
CA TRP A 72 2.88 -7.32 16.24
C TRP A 72 3.99 -8.34 15.95
N ASP A 73 3.85 -9.15 14.90
CA ASP A 73 4.95 -9.97 14.37
C ASP A 73 5.81 -9.09 13.46
N ILE A 74 6.93 -8.60 13.98
CA ILE A 74 7.89 -7.77 13.23
C ILE A 74 8.50 -8.56 12.06
N VAL A 75 8.68 -9.88 12.22
CA VAL A 75 9.34 -10.75 11.23
C VAL A 75 8.41 -11.01 10.04
N LYS A 76 7.14 -11.29 10.30
CA LYS A 76 6.12 -11.48 9.24
C LYS A 76 5.51 -10.16 8.76
N GLY A 77 5.74 -9.09 9.50
CA GLY A 77 5.13 -7.78 9.28
C GLY A 77 3.61 -7.81 9.40
N THR A 78 3.04 -8.69 10.22
CA THR A 78 1.59 -8.86 10.41
C THR A 78 1.21 -9.01 11.88
N VAL A 79 -0.09 -9.10 12.17
CA VAL A 79 -0.61 -9.26 13.54
C VAL A 79 -0.28 -10.67 14.05
N ASN A 80 0.39 -10.76 15.19
CA ASN A 80 0.74 -12.01 15.85
C ASN A 80 -0.43 -12.47 16.74
N THR A 81 -1.36 -13.24 16.18
CA THR A 81 -2.59 -13.66 16.87
C THR A 81 -2.89 -15.13 16.61
N SER A 82 -3.87 -15.68 17.33
CA SER A 82 -4.35 -17.05 17.13
C SER A 82 -5.11 -17.21 15.80
N ASP A 83 -5.14 -18.44 15.27
CA ASP A 83 -5.92 -18.77 14.08
C ASP A 83 -7.43 -18.49 14.28
N ASP A 84 -7.96 -18.72 15.49
CA ASP A 84 -9.34 -18.40 15.83
C ASP A 84 -9.66 -16.91 15.67
N TRP A 85 -8.72 -16.03 16.04
CA TRP A 85 -8.89 -14.60 15.86
C TRP A 85 -8.91 -14.24 14.37
N TRP A 86 -8.00 -14.83 13.58
CA TRP A 86 -8.01 -14.64 12.13
C TRP A 86 -9.33 -15.12 11.51
N ASP A 87 -9.85 -16.27 11.91
CA ASP A 87 -11.09 -16.81 11.36
C ASP A 87 -12.33 -15.97 11.74
N MET A 88 -12.35 -15.37 12.94
CA MET A 88 -13.36 -14.37 13.29
C MET A 88 -13.21 -13.10 12.44
N LYS A 89 -12.00 -12.58 12.28
CA LYS A 89 -11.76 -11.34 11.53
C LYS A 89 -11.97 -11.48 10.04
N LEU A 90 -11.76 -12.67 9.48
CA LEU A 90 -12.09 -12.98 8.09
C LEU A 90 -13.60 -12.94 7.84
N LYS A 91 -14.44 -13.21 8.85
CA LYS A 91 -15.89 -13.06 8.74
C LYS A 91 -16.31 -11.58 8.76
N GLU A 92 -15.65 -10.75 9.56
CA GLU A 92 -15.95 -9.30 9.65
C GLU A 92 -15.42 -8.50 8.46
N VAL A 93 -14.19 -8.81 8.02
CA VAL A 93 -13.51 -8.11 6.93
C VAL A 93 -12.78 -9.13 6.04
N PRO A 94 -13.49 -9.82 5.12
CA PRO A 94 -12.89 -10.88 4.28
C PRO A 94 -11.65 -10.46 3.50
N LYS A 95 -11.52 -9.16 3.19
CA LYS A 95 -10.37 -8.58 2.47
C LYS A 95 -9.06 -8.58 3.27
N THR A 96 -9.08 -8.93 4.56
CA THR A 96 -7.86 -9.01 5.40
C THR A 96 -7.12 -10.34 5.25
N SER A 97 -7.67 -11.32 4.54
CA SER A 97 -7.05 -12.64 4.31
C SER A 97 -5.65 -12.57 3.73
N LYS A 98 -5.41 -11.64 2.81
CA LYS A 98 -4.10 -11.38 2.23
C LYS A 98 -3.05 -10.92 3.24
N PHE A 99 -3.47 -10.45 4.42
CA PHE A 99 -2.59 -10.01 5.48
C PHE A 99 -2.29 -11.09 6.53
N ARG A 100 -2.96 -12.26 6.48
CA ARG A 100 -2.85 -13.30 7.52
C ARG A 100 -1.43 -13.81 7.75
N HIS A 101 -0.69 -14.00 6.66
CA HIS A 101 0.63 -14.63 6.72
C HIS A 101 1.77 -13.66 6.41
N LYS A 102 1.44 -12.48 5.89
CA LYS A 102 2.36 -11.50 5.32
C LYS A 102 1.74 -10.12 5.47
N GLY A 103 2.51 -9.12 5.89
CA GLY A 103 2.04 -7.72 5.95
C GLY A 103 1.65 -7.14 4.59
N LEU A 104 1.56 -5.82 4.49
CA LEU A 104 1.52 -5.11 3.20
C LEU A 104 2.75 -5.50 2.35
N GLN A 105 2.62 -6.56 1.57
CA GLN A 105 3.65 -7.02 0.66
C GLN A 105 3.58 -6.24 -0.65
N ASN A 106 4.77 -6.17 -1.26
CA ASN A 106 5.13 -5.39 -2.43
C ASN A 106 5.70 -3.98 -2.16
N LEU A 107 5.98 -3.47 -0.96
CA LEU A 107 6.66 -2.15 -0.82
C LEU A 107 7.99 -2.01 -1.61
N GLN A 108 8.65 -3.14 -1.88
CA GLN A 108 9.93 -3.21 -2.61
C GLN A 108 9.79 -3.41 -4.12
N GLN A 109 8.66 -3.95 -4.59
CA GLN A 109 8.36 -4.16 -6.02
C GLN A 109 7.25 -3.24 -6.52
N LEU A 110 6.48 -2.64 -5.62
CA LEU A 110 5.69 -1.43 -5.79
C LEU A 110 6.70 -0.31 -5.93
#